data_AF-A0A498HB85-F1
#
_entry.id   AF-A0A498HB85-F1
#
_cell.length_a   1.000
_cell.length_b   1.000
_cell.length_c   1.000
_cell.angle_alpha   90.00
_cell.angle_beta   90.00
_cell.angle_gamma   90.00
#
_symmetry.space_group_name_H-M   'P 1'
#
loop_
_entity.id
_entity.type
_entity.pdbx_description
1 polymer ?
#
loop_
_entity_poly.entity_id
_entity_poly.type
_entity_poly.pdbx_seq_one_letter_code
_entity_poly.pdbx_strand_id
1 'polypeptide(L)'
;MAPRLLAYVAMFLLVCGSAKASHASSFCVSVWYELGNCLNFLTGFYADPTLECCNSVRTLNTMAKSDEAEPQSICECIEGVADAYRIRFVASLIQDLPIKCNAHLSFPISNSMDCTK
;
A
#
# COMPACT_ATOMS: atom_id res chain seq x y z
N MET A 1 0.14 -44.68 6.61
CA MET A 1 -0.27 -43.41 7.26
C MET A 1 0.23 -42.16 6.53
N ALA A 2 1.48 -42.12 6.05
CA ALA A 2 2.11 -40.90 5.48
C ALA A 2 1.49 -40.27 4.19
N PRO A 3 0.96 -41.01 3.19
CA PRO A 3 0.56 -40.38 1.93
C PRO A 3 -0.72 -39.55 2.04
N ARG A 4 -1.61 -39.90 2.98
CA ARG A 4 -2.82 -39.13 3.28
C ARG A 4 -2.49 -37.81 3.97
N LEU A 5 -1.56 -37.83 4.93
CA LEU A 5 -1.05 -36.64 5.61
C LEU A 5 -0.35 -35.68 4.63
N LEU A 6 0.50 -36.20 3.73
CA LEU A 6 1.15 -35.39 2.69
C LEU A 6 0.12 -34.75 1.74
N ALA A 7 -0.93 -35.48 1.34
CA ALA A 7 -2.01 -34.94 0.51
C ALA A 7 -2.80 -33.83 1.24
N TYR A 8 -3.09 -33.99 2.53
CA TYR A 8 -3.77 -32.95 3.33
C TYR A 8 -2.91 -31.70 3.49
N VAL A 9 -1.61 -31.84 3.75
CA VAL A 9 -0.69 -30.71 3.86
C VAL A 9 -0.57 -29.97 2.52
N ALA A 10 -0.43 -30.68 1.41
CA ALA A 10 -0.38 -30.07 0.08
C ALA A 10 -1.69 -29.33 -0.26
N MET A 11 -2.84 -29.92 0.06
CA MET A 11 -4.15 -29.29 -0.15
C MET A 11 -4.34 -28.03 0.72
N PHE A 12 -3.88 -28.05 1.97
CA PHE A 12 -3.94 -26.90 2.87
C PHE A 12 -3.04 -25.74 2.38
N LEU A 13 -1.83 -26.05 1.92
CA LEU A 13 -0.91 -25.06 1.34
C LEU A 13 -1.48 -24.41 0.07
N LEU A 14 -2.13 -25.19 -0.80
CA LEU A 14 -2.77 -24.67 -2.01
C LEU A 14 -3.92 -23.70 -1.70
N VAL A 15 -4.77 -24.04 -0.71
CA VAL A 15 -5.89 -23.19 -0.29
C VAL A 15 -5.40 -21.91 0.40
N CYS A 16 -4.44 -22.00 1.32
CA CYS A 16 -3.89 -20.82 1.99
C CYS A 16 -3.10 -19.90 1.04
N GLY A 17 -2.35 -20.47 0.10
CA GLY A 17 -1.57 -19.70 -0.87
C GLY A 17 -2.44 -18.87 -1.83
N SER A 18 -3.57 -19.43 -2.27
CA SER A 18 -4.50 -18.72 -3.16
C SER A 18 -5.28 -17.61 -2.43
N ALA A 19 -5.62 -17.78 -1.16
CA ALA A 19 -6.25 -16.73 -0.35
C ALA A 19 -5.32 -15.54 -0.07
N LYS A 20 -4.02 -15.79 0.13
CA LYS A 20 -3.01 -14.74 0.32
C LYS A 20 -2.81 -13.90 -0.95
N ALA A 21 -2.72 -14.57 -2.10
CA ALA A 21 -2.55 -13.89 -3.38
C ALA A 21 -3.79 -13.05 -3.77
N SER A 22 -5.00 -13.56 -3.52
CA SER A 22 -6.23 -12.81 -3.78
C SER A 22 -6.38 -11.61 -2.85
N HIS A 23 -6.06 -11.76 -1.56
CA HIS A 23 -6.05 -10.67 -0.60
C HIS A 23 -5.11 -9.55 -1.03
N ALA A 24 -3.85 -9.88 -1.33
CA ALA A 24 -2.84 -8.92 -1.77
C ALA A 24 -3.28 -8.16 -3.03
N SER A 25 -3.84 -8.85 -4.02
CA SER A 25 -4.33 -8.20 -5.24
C SER A 25 -5.48 -7.22 -4.97
N SER A 26 -6.50 -7.63 -4.21
CA SER A 26 -7.60 -6.72 -3.86
C SER A 26 -7.13 -5.55 -2.99
N PHE A 27 -6.20 -5.81 -2.09
CA PHE A 27 -5.63 -4.80 -1.19
C PHE A 27 -4.86 -3.74 -1.97
N CYS A 28 -3.98 -4.14 -2.91
CA CYS A 28 -3.25 -3.17 -3.74
C CYS A 28 -4.18 -2.32 -4.62
N VAL A 29 -5.31 -2.86 -5.08
CA VAL A 29 -6.32 -2.08 -5.82
C VAL A 29 -6.92 -1.00 -4.91
N SER A 30 -7.25 -1.34 -3.67
CA SER A 30 -7.73 -0.35 -2.68
C SER A 30 -6.66 0.69 -2.35
N VAL A 31 -5.41 0.25 -2.12
CA VAL A 31 -4.28 1.17 -1.86
C VAL A 31 -4.09 2.14 -3.03
N TRP A 32 -4.13 1.64 -4.26
CA TRP A 32 -4.00 2.47 -5.44
C TRP A 32 -5.14 3.47 -5.58
N TYR A 33 -6.38 3.04 -5.34
CA TYR A 33 -7.54 3.93 -5.39
C TYR A 33 -7.39 5.10 -4.42
N GLU A 34 -7.02 4.82 -3.17
CA GLU A 34 -6.80 5.86 -2.16
C GLU A 34 -5.59 6.75 -2.49
N LEU A 35 -4.46 6.18 -2.91
CA LEU A 35 -3.27 6.95 -3.29
C LEU A 35 -3.55 7.84 -4.52
N GLY A 36 -4.42 7.38 -5.43
CA GLY A 36 -4.84 8.09 -6.64
C GLY A 36 -5.27 9.53 -6.36
N ASN A 37 -5.99 9.73 -5.26
CA ASN A 37 -6.49 11.04 -4.84
C ASN A 37 -5.37 12.03 -4.47
N CYS A 38 -4.17 11.52 -4.16
CA CYS A 38 -3.01 12.30 -3.78
C CYS A 38 -1.99 12.50 -4.90
N LEU A 39 -2.11 11.84 -6.05
CA LEU A 39 -1.05 11.82 -7.07
C LEU A 39 -0.69 13.21 -7.59
N ASN A 40 -1.68 14.07 -7.86
CA ASN A 40 -1.40 15.43 -8.35
C ASN A 40 -0.53 16.23 -7.36
N PHE A 41 -0.72 16.04 -6.06
CA PHE A 41 0.13 16.65 -5.05
C PHE A 41 1.49 15.94 -4.99
N LEU A 42 1.51 14.61 -4.84
CA LEU A 42 2.74 13.83 -4.67
C LEU A 42 3.70 13.90 -5.87
N THR A 43 3.22 14.27 -7.04
CA THR A 43 4.02 14.45 -8.27
C THR A 43 4.26 15.92 -8.62
N GLY A 44 3.81 16.86 -7.78
CA GLY A 44 4.12 18.28 -7.91
C GLY A 44 3.24 19.08 -8.88
N PHE A 45 2.13 18.51 -9.36
CA PHE A 45 1.14 19.28 -10.12
C PHE A 45 0.40 20.29 -9.24
N TYR A 46 0.12 19.94 -7.99
CA TYR A 46 -0.53 20.82 -7.01
C TYR A 46 0.43 21.21 -5.89
N ALA A 47 0.32 22.48 -5.46
CA ALA A 47 1.10 23.01 -4.34
C ALA A 47 0.60 22.51 -2.96
N ASP A 48 -0.68 22.12 -2.89
CA ASP A 48 -1.33 21.65 -1.67
C ASP A 48 -2.17 20.39 -1.96
N PRO A 49 -2.29 19.47 -1.00
CA PRO A 49 -3.18 18.32 -1.12
C PRO A 49 -4.64 18.76 -1.09
N THR A 50 -5.49 18.05 -1.83
CA THR A 50 -6.94 18.24 -1.74
C THR A 50 -7.47 17.66 -0.43
N LEU A 51 -8.67 18.09 -0.02
CA LEU A 51 -9.37 17.48 1.12
C LEU A 51 -9.57 15.97 0.91
N GLU A 52 -9.84 15.57 -0.34
CA GLU A 52 -9.98 14.16 -0.72
C GLU A 52 -8.68 13.39 -0.52
N CYS A 53 -7.53 13.92 -0.97
CA CYS A 53 -6.23 13.33 -0.68
C CYS A 53 -6.01 13.15 0.83
N CYS A 54 -6.28 14.17 1.64
CA CYS A 54 -6.10 14.08 3.09
C CYS A 54 -7.03 13.04 3.75
N ASN A 55 -8.26 12.88 3.24
CA ASN A 55 -9.15 11.82 3.69
C ASN A 55 -8.61 10.43 3.30
N SER A 56 -8.09 10.28 2.08
CA SER A 56 -7.46 9.03 1.64
C SER A 56 -6.22 8.67 2.45
N VAL A 57 -5.39 9.63 2.84
CA VAL A 57 -4.27 9.39 3.79
C VAL A 57 -4.79 8.82 5.10
N ARG A 58 -5.91 9.33 5.63
CA ARG A 58 -6.52 8.80 6.86
C ARG A 58 -7.08 7.38 6.66
N THR A 59 -7.67 7.10 5.49
CA THR A 59 -8.12 5.75 5.11
C THR A 59 -6.94 4.77 5.06
N LEU A 60 -5.87 5.13 4.35
CA LEU A 60 -4.66 4.31 4.26
C LEU A 60 -4.03 4.08 5.63
N ASN A 61 -4.03 5.07 6.53
CA ASN A 61 -3.59 4.87 7.92
C ASN A 61 -4.46 3.88 8.70
N THR A 62 -5.75 3.80 8.37
CA THR A 62 -6.66 2.84 9.01
C THR A 62 -6.40 1.44 8.45
N MET A 63 -6.14 1.32 7.14
CA MET A 63 -5.71 0.07 6.51
C MET A 63 -4.37 -0.42 7.07
N ALA A 64 -3.39 0.49 7.24
CA ALA A 64 -2.10 0.16 7.83
C ALA A 64 -2.19 -0.38 9.27
N LYS A 65 -3.29 -0.09 9.98
CA LYS A 65 -3.51 -0.52 11.37
C LYS A 65 -4.33 -1.80 11.47
N SER A 66 -4.87 -2.34 10.38
CA SER A 66 -5.72 -3.53 10.46
C SER A 66 -4.93 -4.81 10.75
N ASP A 67 -3.67 -4.87 10.32
CA ASP A 67 -2.74 -5.96 10.60
C ASP A 67 -1.29 -5.43 10.54
N GLU A 68 -0.37 -6.05 11.29
CA GLU A 68 1.04 -5.62 11.39
C GLU A 68 1.80 -5.72 10.05
N ALA A 69 1.32 -6.55 9.11
CA ALA A 69 1.91 -6.67 7.78
C ALA A 69 1.46 -5.57 6.80
N GLU A 70 0.33 -4.88 7.06
CA GLU A 70 -0.25 -3.96 6.08
C GLU A 70 0.57 -2.70 5.79
N PRO A 71 1.33 -2.09 6.72
CA PRO A 71 2.21 -0.99 6.38
C PRO A 71 3.20 -1.34 5.27
N GLN A 72 3.80 -2.55 5.36
CA GLN A 72 4.70 -3.07 4.34
C GLN A 72 3.94 -3.38 3.04
N SER A 73 2.80 -4.07 3.12
CA SER A 73 1.95 -4.34 1.96
C SER A 73 1.57 -3.07 1.21
N ILE A 74 1.19 -2.00 1.93
CA ILE A 74 0.85 -0.69 1.33
C ILE A 74 2.06 -0.17 0.55
N CYS A 75 3.25 -0.15 1.15
CA CYS A 75 4.45 0.31 0.47
C CYS A 75 4.75 -0.49 -0.80
N GLU A 76 4.71 -1.82 -0.72
CA GLU A 76 4.97 -2.71 -1.86
C GLU A 76 3.95 -2.50 -3.00
N CYS A 77 2.67 -2.32 -2.66
CA CYS A 77 1.63 -1.97 -3.63
C CYS A 77 1.92 -0.63 -4.30
N ILE A 78 2.27 0.39 -3.52
CA ILE A 78 2.59 1.74 -4.03
C ILE A 78 3.80 1.67 -4.97
N GLU A 79 4.87 0.99 -4.56
CA GLU A 79 6.09 0.83 -5.35
C GLU A 79 5.82 0.12 -6.67
N GLY A 80 5.13 -1.04 -6.62
CA GLY A 80 4.82 -1.83 -7.81
C GLY A 80 3.97 -1.06 -8.82
N VAL A 81 2.97 -0.30 -8.35
CA VAL A 81 2.15 0.54 -9.22
C VAL A 81 2.95 1.73 -9.75
N ALA A 82 3.75 2.38 -8.91
CA ALA A 82 4.55 3.51 -9.34
C ALA A 82 5.58 3.11 -10.42
N ASP A 83 6.19 1.93 -10.31
CA ASP A 83 7.08 1.40 -11.35
C ASP A 83 6.31 1.08 -12.65
N ALA A 84 5.19 0.36 -12.54
CA ALA A 84 4.35 -0.01 -13.68
C ALA A 84 3.89 1.20 -14.52
N TYR A 85 3.51 2.29 -13.87
CA TYR A 85 3.07 3.52 -14.52
C TYR A 85 4.15 4.60 -14.66
N ARG A 86 5.40 4.29 -14.24
CA ARG A 86 6.53 5.23 -14.23
C ARG A 86 6.24 6.55 -13.50
N ILE A 87 5.46 6.47 -12.42
CA ILE A 87 5.15 7.60 -11.56
C ILE A 87 6.39 7.93 -10.74
N ARG A 88 6.75 9.21 -10.65
CA ARG A 88 7.86 9.69 -9.82
C ARG A 88 7.31 10.63 -8.76
N PHE A 89 7.39 10.21 -7.51
CA PHE A 89 6.99 11.03 -6.38
C PHE A 89 8.10 12.03 -6.03
N VAL A 90 7.69 13.21 -5.60
CA VAL A 90 8.59 14.26 -5.15
C VAL A 90 8.80 14.09 -3.65
N ALA A 91 10.03 13.77 -3.25
CA ALA A 91 10.36 13.42 -1.85
C ALA A 91 9.96 14.50 -0.83
N SER A 92 10.14 15.77 -1.16
CA SER A 92 9.73 16.88 -0.28
C SER A 92 8.22 16.94 -0.08
N LEU A 93 7.42 16.63 -1.12
CA LEU A 93 5.96 16.63 -1.02
C LEU A 93 5.44 15.44 -0.22
N ILE A 94 6.13 14.29 -0.26
CA ILE A 94 5.84 13.18 0.65
C ILE A 94 6.03 13.62 2.11
N GLN A 95 7.11 14.33 2.41
CA GLN A 95 7.39 14.84 3.77
C GLN A 95 6.40 15.91 4.23
N ASP A 96 5.90 16.73 3.29
CA ASP A 96 4.92 17.78 3.58
C ASP A 96 3.51 17.23 3.77
N LEU A 97 3.18 16.08 3.17
CA LEU A 97 1.83 15.51 3.16
C LEU A 97 1.19 15.38 4.55
N PRO A 98 1.87 14.78 5.57
CA PRO A 98 1.28 14.62 6.90
C PRO A 98 1.04 15.97 7.58
N ILE A 99 1.95 16.92 7.39
CA ILE A 99 1.87 18.28 7.95
C ILE A 99 0.69 19.03 7.35
N LYS A 100 0.58 19.05 6.01
CA LYS A 100 -0.49 19.74 5.28
C LYS A 100 -1.86 19.11 5.51
N CYS A 101 -1.93 17.79 5.68
CA CYS A 101 -3.18 17.09 5.97
C CYS A 101 -3.55 17.02 7.46
N ASN A 102 -2.70 17.55 8.36
CA ASN A 102 -2.83 17.37 9.80
C ASN A 102 -3.11 15.90 10.17
N ALA A 103 -2.30 15.00 9.60
CA ALA A 103 -2.41 13.57 9.71
C ALA A 103 -1.04 12.95 10.01
N HIS A 104 -1.02 11.68 10.39
CA HIS A 104 0.20 10.87 10.45
C HIS A 104 0.36 10.09 9.15
N LEU A 105 1.53 9.50 8.88
CA LEU A 105 1.73 8.54 7.80
C LEU A 105 2.31 7.24 8.36
N SER A 106 1.47 6.20 8.47
CA SER A 106 1.78 4.94 9.19
C SER A 106 2.45 3.90 8.29
N PHE A 107 2.91 4.31 7.11
CA PHE A 107 3.47 3.46 6.06
C PHE A 107 4.39 4.30 5.16
N PRO A 108 5.45 3.74 4.59
CA PRO A 108 6.28 4.48 3.65
C PRO A 108 5.61 4.64 2.27
N ILE A 109 5.82 5.80 1.65
CA ILE A 109 5.51 6.05 0.23
C ILE A 109 6.84 6.05 -0.52
N SER A 110 6.98 5.17 -1.51
CA SER A 110 8.28 4.85 -2.10
C SER A 110 8.19 4.62 -3.61
N ASN A 111 9.26 5.01 -4.32
CA ASN A 111 9.54 4.56 -5.68
C ASN A 111 10.63 3.47 -5.75
N SER A 112 11.40 3.26 -4.68
CA SER A 112 12.57 2.35 -4.59
C SER A 112 13.26 2.28 -3.20
N MET A 113 12.71 2.96 -2.19
CA MET A 113 13.11 2.83 -0.77
C MET A 113 12.64 1.51 -0.17
N ASP A 114 13.33 1.10 0.89
CA ASP A 114 13.06 -0.10 1.69
C ASP A 114 11.68 -0.04 2.39
N CYS A 115 10.74 -0.89 1.95
CA CYS A 115 9.39 -1.02 2.51
C CYS A 115 9.33 -1.69 3.89
N THR A 116 10.46 -2.14 4.45
CA THR A 116 10.51 -2.78 5.78
C THR A 116 10.65 -1.78 6.94
N LYS A 117 10.59 -0.47 6.67
CA LYS A 117 10.88 0.60 7.62
C LYS A 117 9.75 1.57 7.87
#